data_AF-A0AAU7K720-F1
#
_entry.id   AF-A0AAU7K720-F1
#
_cell.length_a   1.000
_cell.length_b   1.000
_cell.length_c   1.000
_cell.angle_alpha   90.00
_cell.angle_beta   90.00
_cell.angle_gamma   90.00
#
_symmetry.space_group_name_H-M   'P 1'
#
loop_
_entity.id
_entity.type
_entity.pdbx_description
1 polymer ?
#
loop_
_entity_poly.entity_id
_entity_poly.type
_entity_poly.pdbx_seq_one_letter_code
_entity_poly.pdbx_strand_id
1 'polypeptide(L)'
;MPENISEREINSEEVHEIITALPSWILRWGITLVFGILGSIILLSSFINYPDVVKTSLKVNCLNAPKPVLARQTGKLTTLLVTEGQAVAAGQSLAYFEVLQVPWTY
;
A
#
# COMPACT_ATOMS: atom_id res chain seq x y z
N MET A 1 76.37 16.57 42.43
CA MET A 1 75.27 17.00 43.31
C MET A 1 74.11 17.45 42.43
N PRO A 2 72.87 17.02 42.71
CA PRO A 2 72.01 16.37 41.73
C PRO A 2 71.16 17.31 40.88
N GLU A 3 70.77 16.73 39.75
CA GLU A 3 69.89 17.25 38.71
C GLU A 3 68.48 17.55 39.27
N ASN A 4 67.90 18.61 38.73
CA ASN A 4 66.59 19.17 39.05
C ASN A 4 65.47 18.18 38.64
N ILE A 5 65.13 17.24 39.53
CA ILE A 5 64.02 16.29 39.34
C ILE A 5 62.79 16.60 40.20
N SER A 6 62.83 17.64 41.05
CA SER A 6 61.76 17.89 42.03
C SER A 6 60.70 18.92 41.60
N GLU A 7 60.86 19.62 40.46
CA GLU A 7 59.90 20.66 40.04
C GLU A 7 58.75 20.12 39.16
N ARG A 8 58.79 18.85 38.74
CA ARG A 8 57.75 18.26 37.86
C ARG A 8 56.54 17.67 38.59
N GLU A 9 56.61 17.43 39.89
CA GLU A 9 55.60 16.58 40.55
C GLU A 9 54.39 17.36 41.07
N ILE A 10 54.57 18.65 41.42
CA ILE A 10 53.52 19.50 42.02
C ILE A 10 52.46 19.91 40.98
N ASN A 11 52.76 19.82 39.69
CA ASN A 11 51.83 20.17 38.60
C ASN A 11 50.98 18.98 38.12
N SER A 12 51.11 17.79 38.71
CA SER A 12 50.45 16.57 38.22
C SER A 12 49.07 16.36 38.86
N GLU A 13 48.86 16.71 40.15
CA GLU A 13 47.58 16.46 40.85
C GLU A 13 46.40 17.29 40.31
N GLU A 14 46.55 18.61 40.14
CA GLU A 14 45.50 19.45 39.52
C GLU A 14 45.23 19.06 38.06
N VAL A 15 46.26 18.63 37.34
CA VAL A 15 46.14 18.24 35.94
C VAL A 15 45.47 16.86 35.82
N HIS A 16 45.65 15.97 36.79
CA HIS A 16 45.01 14.64 36.82
C HIS A 16 43.49 14.71 37.07
N GLU A 17 43.04 15.72 37.82
CA GLU A 17 41.62 15.97 38.05
C GLU A 17 40.89 16.43 36.78
N ILE A 18 41.55 17.26 35.96
CA ILE A 18 41.02 17.74 34.68
C ILE A 18 40.91 16.61 33.65
N ILE A 19 41.85 15.65 33.65
CA ILE A 19 41.84 14.52 32.71
C ILE A 19 40.77 13.49 33.10
N THR A 20 40.44 13.40 34.39
CA THR A 20 39.42 12.46 34.91
C THR A 20 38.00 13.03 34.85
N ALA A 21 37.85 14.36 34.87
CA ALA A 21 36.56 15.02 34.72
C ALA A 21 36.01 14.77 33.30
N LEU A 22 34.93 13.99 33.22
CA LEU A 22 34.14 13.80 32.00
C LEU A 22 33.85 15.19 31.38
N PRO A 23 34.44 15.52 30.23
CA PRO A 23 34.39 16.88 29.72
C PRO A 23 32.93 17.25 29.44
N SER A 24 32.44 18.30 30.09
CA SER A 24 31.02 18.72 30.03
C SER A 24 30.49 18.91 28.60
N TRP A 25 31.38 19.12 27.63
CA TRP A 25 31.03 19.20 26.21
C TRP A 25 30.45 17.89 25.66
N ILE A 26 30.98 16.72 26.05
CA ILE A 26 30.47 15.42 25.59
C ILE A 26 29.04 15.18 26.06
N LEU A 27 28.73 15.65 27.27
CA LEU A 27 27.40 15.55 27.87
C LEU A 27 26.39 16.42 27.11
N ARG A 28 26.79 17.65 26.71
CA ARG A 28 25.97 18.58 25.92
C ARG A 28 25.70 18.07 24.51
N TRP A 29 26.69 17.48 23.84
CA TRP A 29 26.48 16.87 22.52
C TRP A 29 25.64 15.59 22.60
N GLY A 30 25.83 14.79 23.65
CA GLY A 30 25.07 13.56 23.86
C GLY A 30 23.58 13.83 23.99
N ILE A 31 23.17 14.77 24.84
CA ILE A 31 21.75 15.11 24.99
C ILE A 31 21.15 15.69 23.70
N THR A 32 21.92 16.50 22.97
CA THR A 32 21.48 17.07 21.69
C THR A 32 21.29 15.99 20.63
N LEU A 33 22.19 14.99 20.59
CA LEU A 33 22.09 13.85 19.68
C LEU A 33 20.86 12.98 20.00
N VAL A 34 20.64 12.66 21.28
CA VAL A 34 19.47 11.87 21.72
C VAL A 34 18.17 12.60 21.37
N PHE A 35 18.10 13.90 21.65
CA PHE A 35 16.92 14.71 21.32
C PHE A 35 16.70 14.79 19.81
N GLY A 36 17.77 14.90 19.03
CA GLY A 36 17.72 14.88 17.56
C GLY A 36 17.20 13.55 17.00
N ILE A 37 17.66 12.42 17.55
CA ILE A 37 17.17 11.08 17.14
C ILE A 37 15.68 10.94 17.47
N LEU A 38 15.27 11.31 18.68
CA LEU A 38 13.87 11.20 19.11
C LEU A 38 12.97 12.10 18.26
N GLY A 39 13.41 13.33 17.98
CA GLY A 39 12.72 14.25 17.08
C GLY A 39 12.66 13.73 15.65
N SER A 40 13.72 13.12 15.14
CA SER A 40 13.73 12.56 13.78
C SER A 40 12.73 11.42 13.65
N ILE A 41 12.60 10.53 14.65
CA ILE A 41 11.63 9.43 14.64
C ILE A 41 10.19 9.98 14.53
N ILE A 42 9.87 11.01 15.31
CA ILE A 42 8.53 11.64 15.28
C ILE A 42 8.29 12.33 13.93
N LEU A 43 9.28 13.06 13.42
CA LEU A 43 9.19 13.72 12.11
C LEU A 43 9.01 12.71 10.98
N LEU A 44 9.83 11.66 10.95
CA LEU A 44 9.75 10.60 9.95
C LEU A 44 8.41 9.87 10.04
N SER A 45 7.94 9.56 11.26
CA SER A 45 6.64 8.92 11.45
C SER A 45 5.48 9.81 11.00
N SER A 46 5.56 11.12 11.22
CA SER A 46 4.52 12.06 10.77
C SER A 46 4.57 12.30 9.27
N PHE A 47 5.75 12.20 8.64
CA PHE A 47 5.92 12.39 7.20
C PHE A 47 5.52 11.14 6.42
N ILE A 48 5.86 9.96 6.94
CA ILE A 48 5.47 8.66 6.41
C ILE A 48 4.05 8.34 6.92
N ASN A 49 3.06 9.00 6.33
CA ASN A 49 1.67 8.60 6.51
C ASN A 49 1.46 7.27 5.79
N TYR A 50 1.36 6.17 6.55
CA TYR A 50 0.93 4.90 5.99
C TYR A 50 -0.55 5.05 5.59
N PRO A 51 -0.92 4.86 4.32
CA PRO A 51 -2.31 4.93 3.91
C PRO A 51 -3.03 3.71 4.50
N ASP A 52 -3.80 3.96 5.57
CA ASP A 52 -4.68 2.98 6.25
C ASP A 52 -5.67 2.31 5.28
N VAL A 53 -5.90 2.91 4.10
CA VAL A 53 -6.78 2.38 3.07
C VAL A 53 -6.07 2.32 1.73
N VAL A 54 -5.61 1.13 1.34
CA VAL A 54 -5.12 0.87 -0.01
C VAL A 54 -6.34 0.78 -0.93
N LYS A 55 -6.57 1.85 -1.71
CA LYS A 55 -7.63 1.89 -2.74
C LYS A 55 -7.26 0.95 -3.88
N THR A 56 -7.58 -0.32 -3.73
CA THR A 56 -7.41 -1.33 -4.78
C THR A 56 -8.70 -1.48 -5.59
N SER A 57 -8.56 -1.70 -6.89
CA SER A 57 -9.69 -1.97 -7.78
C SER A 57 -10.12 -3.43 -7.61
N LEU A 58 -11.08 -3.69 -6.73
CA LEU A 58 -11.67 -5.01 -6.57
C LEU A 58 -12.60 -5.31 -7.76
N LYS A 59 -12.13 -6.12 -8.71
CA LYS A 59 -12.99 -6.61 -9.80
C LYS A 59 -13.78 -7.82 -9.31
N VAL A 60 -15.05 -7.60 -8.96
CA VAL A 60 -15.98 -8.67 -8.59
C VAL A 60 -16.29 -9.49 -9.84
N ASN A 61 -15.69 -10.68 -9.96
CA ASN A 61 -15.99 -11.62 -11.04
C ASN A 61 -17.25 -12.42 -10.67
N CYS A 62 -18.32 -12.27 -11.44
CA CYS A 62 -19.49 -13.15 -11.30
C CYS A 62 -19.15 -14.54 -11.84
N LEU A 63 -19.27 -15.58 -11.00
CA LEU A 63 -19.07 -16.99 -11.41
C LEU A 63 -20.00 -17.40 -12.57
N ASN A 64 -21.17 -16.76 -12.67
CA ASN A 64 -22.14 -16.99 -13.74
C ASN A 64 -22.48 -15.67 -14.43
N ALA A 65 -21.51 -15.13 -15.18
CA ALA A 65 -21.75 -13.93 -15.99
C ALA A 65 -22.89 -14.18 -17.01
N PRO A 66 -23.70 -13.16 -17.33
CA PRO A 66 -24.76 -13.28 -18.33
C PRO A 66 -24.18 -13.79 -19.66
N LYS A 67 -24.69 -14.91 -20.15
CA LYS A 67 -24.33 -15.45 -21.46
C LYS A 67 -25.41 -15.06 -22.48
N PRO A 68 -25.05 -14.49 -23.64
CA PRO A 68 -26.03 -14.23 -24.68
C PRO A 68 -26.60 -15.57 -25.17
N VAL A 69 -27.93 -15.65 -25.27
CA VAL A 69 -28.61 -16.80 -25.85
C VAL A 69 -28.58 -16.65 -27.37
N LEU A 70 -27.85 -17.53 -28.05
CA LEU A 70 -27.73 -17.51 -29.51
C LEU A 70 -28.82 -18.38 -30.14
N ALA A 71 -29.60 -17.79 -31.04
CA ALA A 71 -30.50 -18.55 -31.91
C ALA A 71 -29.70 -19.23 -33.01
N ARG A 72 -30.04 -20.49 -33.34
CA ARG A 72 -29.33 -21.28 -34.37
C ARG A 72 -29.63 -20.84 -35.80
N GLN A 73 -30.69 -20.05 -36.01
CA GLN A 73 -31.17 -19.62 -37.31
C GLN A 73 -31.42 -18.11 -37.30
N THR A 74 -31.08 -17.45 -38.40
CA THR A 74 -31.39 -16.04 -38.62
C THR A 74 -32.85 -15.91 -38.99
N GLY A 75 -33.57 -15.07 -38.25
CA GLY A 75 -34.99 -14.83 -38.46
C GLY A 75 -35.39 -13.48 -37.88
N LYS A 76 -36.61 -13.04 -38.19
CA LYS A 76 -37.17 -11.82 -37.60
C LYS A 76 -37.79 -12.18 -36.25
N LEU A 77 -37.43 -11.43 -35.21
CA LEU A 77 -38.01 -11.61 -33.87
C LEU A 77 -39.46 -11.13 -33.88
N THR A 78 -40.40 -12.02 -33.58
CA THR A 78 -41.85 -11.73 -33.66
C THR A 78 -42.40 -11.30 -32.31
N THR A 79 -42.11 -12.07 -31.25
CA THR A 79 -42.61 -11.80 -29.89
C THR A 79 -41.61 -12.28 -28.83
N LEU A 80 -41.51 -11.52 -27.74
CA LEU A 80 -40.66 -11.82 -26.60
C LEU A 80 -41.57 -12.22 -25.42
N LEU A 81 -41.32 -13.39 -24.83
CA LEU A 81 -42.21 -14.05 -23.87
C LEU A 81 -41.81 -13.79 -22.40
N VAL A 82 -40.72 -13.05 -22.18
CA VAL A 82 -40.06 -12.88 -20.90
C VAL A 82 -39.78 -11.39 -20.67
N THR A 83 -39.83 -10.92 -19.44
CA THR A 83 -39.46 -9.53 -19.10
C THR A 83 -38.01 -9.42 -18.64
N GLU A 84 -37.39 -8.27 -18.85
CA GLU A 84 -36.04 -7.99 -18.33
C GLU A 84 -35.95 -8.27 -16.82
N GLY A 85 -34.91 -9.02 -16.40
CA GLY A 85 -34.69 -9.40 -15.00
C GLY A 85 -35.53 -10.59 -14.49
N GLN A 86 -36.36 -11.21 -15.31
CA GLN A 86 -37.13 -12.39 -14.91
C GLN A 86 -36.24 -13.64 -14.82
N ALA A 87 -36.39 -14.41 -13.73
CA ALA A 87 -35.73 -15.71 -13.60
C ALA A 87 -36.34 -16.72 -14.57
N VAL A 88 -35.50 -17.40 -15.35
CA VAL A 88 -35.91 -18.40 -16.35
C VAL A 88 -35.32 -19.77 -16.04
N ALA A 89 -36.08 -20.82 -16.31
CA ALA A 89 -35.63 -22.20 -16.18
C ALA A 89 -34.98 -22.71 -17.49
N ALA A 90 -34.13 -23.73 -17.38
CA ALA A 90 -33.55 -24.39 -18.56
C ALA A 90 -34.66 -24.98 -19.43
N GLY A 91 -34.67 -24.62 -20.72
CA GLY A 91 -35.68 -25.09 -21.68
C GLY A 91 -36.94 -24.22 -21.77
N GLN A 92 -37.04 -23.15 -20.99
CA GLN A 92 -38.15 -22.20 -21.11
C GLN A 92 -38.07 -21.43 -22.43
N SER A 93 -39.20 -21.33 -23.15
CA SER A 93 -39.31 -20.52 -24.36
C SER A 93 -39.18 -19.03 -24.02
N LEU A 94 -38.15 -18.38 -24.58
CA LEU A 94 -37.86 -16.96 -24.32
C LEU A 94 -38.50 -16.02 -25.36
N ALA A 95 -38.58 -16.47 -26.61
CA ALA A 95 -39.11 -15.68 -27.72
C ALA A 95 -39.53 -16.58 -28.89
N TYR A 96 -40.39 -16.03 -29.76
CA TYR A 96 -40.67 -16.58 -31.09
C TYR A 96 -39.97 -15.74 -32.15
N PHE A 97 -39.37 -16.42 -33.13
CA PHE A 97 -38.81 -15.79 -34.31
C PHE A 97 -39.30 -16.53 -35.56
N GLU A 98 -39.59 -15.77 -36.61
CA GLU A 98 -39.92 -16.30 -37.93
C GLU A 98 -38.65 -16.41 -38.76
N VAL A 99 -38.39 -17.58 -39.33
CA VAL A 99 -37.28 -17.76 -40.27
C VAL A 99 -37.67 -17.07 -41.56
N LEU A 100 -36.87 -16.10 -42.00
CA LEU A 100 -37.00 -15.52 -43.33
C LEU A 100 -36.43 -16.52 -44.33
N GLN A 101 -37.27 -17.46 -44.77
CA GLN A 101 -36.93 -18.31 -45.90
C GLN A 101 -36.96 -17.42 -47.14
N VAL A 102 -35.80 -16.89 -47.54
CA VAL A 102 -35.68 -16.14 -48.80
C VAL A 102 -35.91 -17.15 -49.93
N PRO A 103 -37.04 -17.05 -50.67
CA PRO A 103 -37.25 -17.90 -51.82
C PRO A 103 -36.28 -17.39 -52.90
N TRP A 104 -35.36 -18.26 -53.34
CA TRP A 104 -34.39 -18.04 -54.42
C TRP A 104 -33.12 -17.26 -54.05
N THR A 105 -32.11 -18.00 -53.63
CA THR A 105 -30.71 -17.71 -54.00
C THR A 105 -30.29 -18.80 -54.98
N TYR A 106 -30.04 -18.41 -56.24
CA TYR A 106 -29.43 -19.27 -57.27
C TYR A 106 -27.96 -19.54 -56.96
#